data_AF-A0A380ASI0-F1
#
_entry.id   AF-A0A380ASI0-F1
#
_cell.length_a   1.000
_cell.length_b   1.000
_cell.length_c   1.000
_cell.angle_alpha   90.00
_cell.angle_beta   90.00
_cell.angle_gamma   90.00
#
_symmetry.space_group_name_H-M   'P 1'
#
loop_
_entity.id
_entity.type
_entity.pdbx_description
1 polymer ?
#
loop_
_entity_poly.entity_id
_entity_poly.type
_entity_poly.pdbx_seq_one_letter_code
_entity_poly.pdbx_strand_id
1 'polypeptide(L)'
;MATIRDTPGHVALDRIDVWFQDEARFGQQNTTTRIWAKKVTRPRAVRQQQFESAYLYGAVCPATDATEAIIAPHANSEYMYQHLKLYQLL
;
A
#
# COMPACT_ATOMS: atom_id res chain seq x y z
N MET A 1 -0.03 17.15 -8.56
CA MET A 1 -0.76 17.65 -9.75
C MET A 1 0.23 18.11 -10.83
N ALA A 2 1.01 17.20 -11.42
CA ALA A 2 1.98 17.55 -12.47
C ALA A 2 1.90 16.63 -13.71
N THR A 3 1.37 15.42 -13.56
CA THR A 3 1.31 14.39 -14.62
C THR A 3 0.40 14.76 -15.80
N ILE A 4 -0.55 15.68 -15.64
CA ILE A 4 -1.44 16.12 -16.74
C ILE A 4 -0.72 16.96 -17.81
N ARG A 5 0.50 17.44 -17.54
CA ARG A 5 1.23 18.30 -18.49
C ARG A 5 1.90 17.52 -19.63
N ASP A 6 2.15 16.22 -19.43
CA ASP A 6 2.84 15.37 -20.40
C ASP A 6 1.86 14.56 -21.27
N THR A 7 0.55 14.84 -21.16
CA THR A 7 -0.45 14.25 -22.02
C THR A 7 -0.22 14.68 -23.47
N PRO A 8 -0.04 13.73 -24.42
CA PRO A 8 0.14 14.09 -25.82
C PRO A 8 -1.11 14.81 -26.34
N GLY A 9 -0.98 16.06 -26.81
CA GLY A 9 -2.12 16.90 -27.20
C GLY A 9 -2.94 16.39 -28.39
N HIS A 10 -2.51 15.31 -29.06
CA HIS A 10 -3.23 14.64 -30.13
C HIS A 10 -4.10 13.47 -29.65
N VAL A 11 -4.02 13.10 -28.37
CA VAL A 11 -4.86 12.07 -27.75
C VAL A 11 -6.06 12.76 -27.12
N ALA A 12 -7.25 12.36 -27.54
CA ALA A 12 -8.48 12.87 -26.96
C ALA A 12 -8.62 12.37 -25.51
N LEU A 13 -9.13 13.24 -24.61
CA LEU A 13 -9.18 12.96 -23.17
C LEU A 13 -10.07 11.76 -22.81
N ASP A 14 -11.05 11.44 -23.65
CA ASP A 14 -11.92 10.26 -23.54
C ASP A 14 -11.19 8.94 -23.78
N ARG A 15 -9.94 8.99 -24.27
CA ARG A 15 -9.05 7.84 -24.47
C ARG A 15 -7.98 7.70 -23.39
N ILE A 16 -8.07 8.48 -22.32
CA ILE A 16 -7.09 8.49 -21.23
C ILE A 16 -7.78 8.01 -19.95
N ASP A 17 -7.37 6.85 -19.46
CA ASP A 17 -7.77 6.38 -18.15
C ASP A 17 -6.86 6.97 -17.07
N VAL A 18 -7.48 7.54 -16.03
CA VAL A 18 -6.76 8.07 -14.86
C VAL A 18 -6.85 7.06 -13.73
N TRP A 19 -5.71 6.43 -13.47
CA TRP A 19 -5.56 5.45 -12.39
C TRP A 19 -5.00 6.12 -11.13
N PHE A 20 -5.63 5.85 -9.99
CA PHE A 20 -5.16 6.22 -8.66
C PHE A 20 -4.56 4.99 -8.01
N GLN A 21 -3.33 5.11 -7.55
CA GLN A 21 -2.56 4.01 -6.99
C GLN A 21 -2.13 4.33 -5.57
N ASP A 22 -2.15 3.33 -4.67
CA ASP A 22 -1.58 3.43 -3.34
C ASP A 22 -0.97 2.09 -2.87
N GLU A 23 -0.11 2.19 -1.85
CA GLU A 23 0.51 1.05 -1.16
C GLU A 23 0.12 1.08 0.32
N ALA A 24 -0.43 -0.04 0.83
CA ALA A 24 -0.82 -0.17 2.22
C ALA A 24 -0.18 -1.40 2.88
N ARG A 25 0.41 -1.20 4.06
CA ARG A 25 0.94 -2.30 4.87
C ARG A 25 -0.15 -2.83 5.80
N PHE A 26 -0.43 -4.13 5.70
CA PHE A 26 -1.36 -4.87 6.54
C PHE A 26 -0.62 -5.86 7.43
N GLY A 27 -0.91 -5.83 8.74
CA GLY A 27 -0.32 -6.77 9.68
C GLY A 27 -0.93 -6.59 11.06
N GLN A 28 -1.00 -7.69 11.82
CA GLN A 28 -1.51 -7.64 13.19
C GLN A 28 -0.43 -7.12 14.12
N GLN A 29 -0.66 -5.93 14.69
CA GLN A 29 0.21 -5.39 15.72
C GLN A 29 -0.30 -5.81 17.10
N ASN A 30 0.52 -6.51 17.88
CA ASN A 30 0.17 -6.80 19.27
C ASN A 30 0.15 -5.51 20.09
N THR A 31 -0.85 -5.43 20.98
CA THR A 31 -0.97 -4.35 21.94
C THR A 31 0.00 -4.61 23.10
N THR A 32 0.63 -3.56 23.64
CA THR A 32 1.43 -3.69 24.86
C THR A 32 0.51 -4.11 26.01
N THR A 33 0.68 -5.33 26.51
CA THR A 33 -0.11 -5.86 27.62
C THR A 33 0.37 -5.29 28.96
N ARG A 34 -0.56 -5.11 29.91
CA ARG A 34 -0.20 -4.76 31.29
C ARG A 34 0.45 -5.97 31.97
N ILE A 35 1.54 -5.72 32.69
CA ILE A 35 2.25 -6.74 33.47
C ILE A 35 2.01 -6.51 34.96
N TRP A 36 1.84 -7.61 35.71
CA TRP A 36 1.81 -7.55 37.17
C TRP A 36 3.22 -7.33 37.72
N ALA A 37 3.33 -6.47 38.73
CA ALA A 37 4.59 -6.06 39.31
C ALA A 37 4.51 -6.10 40.83
N LYS A 38 5.63 -6.39 41.49
CA LYS A 38 5.74 -6.23 42.95
C LYS A 38 5.51 -4.76 43.32
N LYS A 39 4.83 -4.52 44.45
CA LYS A 39 4.63 -3.17 44.97
C LYS A 39 5.98 -2.46 45.09
N VAL A 40 6.04 -1.18 44.68
CA VAL A 40 7.25 -0.32 44.66
C VAL A 40 8.21 -0.59 43.48
N THR A 41 7.92 -1.50 42.54
CA THR A 41 8.74 -1.65 41.32
C THR A 41 8.07 -1.03 40.09
N ARG A 42 8.90 -0.53 39.15
CA ARG A 42 8.47 0.03 37.86
C ARG A 42 9.04 -0.80 36.71
N PRO A 43 8.46 -1.98 36.42
CA PRO A 43 8.95 -2.81 35.34
C PRO A 43 8.61 -2.20 33.97
N ARG A 44 9.53 -2.38 33.01
CA ARG A 44 9.35 -1.96 31.62
C ARG A 44 8.88 -3.16 30.81
N ALA A 45 7.67 -3.09 30.26
CA ALA A 45 7.23 -4.05 29.25
C ALA A 45 7.82 -3.62 27.90
N VAL A 46 8.63 -4.49 27.28
CA VAL A 46 9.11 -4.27 25.92
C VAL A 46 7.97 -4.59 24.97
N ARG A 47 7.57 -3.61 24.16
CA ARG A 47 6.62 -3.85 23.07
C ARG A 47 7.34 -4.66 22.00
N GLN A 48 6.90 -5.89 21.78
CA GLN A 48 7.36 -6.67 20.62
C GLN A 48 7.00 -5.89 19.36
N GLN A 49 7.97 -5.70 18.46
CA GLN A 49 7.77 -5.01 17.17
C GLN A 49 7.89 -5.97 15.98
N GLN A 50 8.24 -7.24 16.25
CA GLN A 50 8.34 -8.30 15.25
C GLN A 50 6.93 -8.81 14.96
N PHE A 51 6.35 -8.29 13.89
CA PHE A 51 5.04 -8.70 13.38
C PHE A 51 5.18 -9.12 11.93
N GLU A 52 4.43 -10.15 11.58
CA GLU A 52 4.20 -10.49 10.18
C GLU A 52 3.30 -9.43 9.55
N SER A 53 3.65 -9.04 8.34
CA SER A 53 2.89 -8.07 7.56
C SER A 53 3.02 -8.39 6.09
N ALA A 54 1.97 -8.09 5.34
CA ALA A 54 1.97 -8.05 3.91
C ALA A 54 1.75 -6.61 3.43
N TYR A 55 2.10 -6.35 2.18
CA TYR A 55 1.85 -5.10 1.49
C TYR A 55 0.78 -5.35 0.43
N LEU A 56 -0.21 -4.47 0.36
CA LEU A 56 -1.21 -4.42 -0.70
C LEU A 56 -0.85 -3.25 -1.61
N TYR A 57 -0.68 -3.55 -2.89
CA TYR A 57 -0.61 -2.55 -3.94
C TYR A 57 -1.94 -2.52 -4.64
N GLY A 58 -2.62 -1.38 -4.63
CA GLY A 58 -3.94 -1.22 -5.24
C GLY A 58 -3.96 -0.06 -6.22
N ALA A 59 -4.67 -0.24 -7.32
CA ALA A 59 -4.95 0.79 -8.30
C ALA A 59 -6.43 0.78 -8.69
N VAL A 60 -7.02 1.95 -8.85
CA VAL A 60 -8.44 2.14 -9.16
C VAL A 60 -8.59 3.21 -10.24
N CYS A 61 -9.43 2.95 -11.23
CA CYS A 61 -9.88 3.93 -12.20
C CYS A 61 -11.35 4.32 -11.92
N PRO A 62 -11.62 5.50 -11.32
CA PRO A 62 -12.98 5.92 -10.96
C PRO A 62 -13.92 6.07 -12.16
N ALA A 63 -13.38 6.27 -13.37
CA ALA A 63 -14.19 6.43 -14.58
C ALA A 63 -14.77 5.10 -15.08
N THR A 64 -14.03 4.00 -14.90
CA THR A 64 -14.42 2.65 -15.36
C THR A 64 -14.82 1.71 -14.24
N ASP A 65 -14.66 2.13 -12.97
CA ASP A 65 -14.80 1.31 -11.77
C ASP A 65 -13.85 0.08 -11.75
N ALA A 66 -12.83 0.10 -12.63
CA ALA A 66 -11.82 -0.96 -12.69
C ALA A 66 -10.88 -0.85 -11.47
N THR A 67 -10.58 -1.99 -10.86
CA THR A 67 -9.70 -2.07 -9.70
C THR A 67 -8.75 -3.25 -9.85
N GLU A 68 -7.46 -2.99 -9.68
CA GLU A 68 -6.39 -3.98 -9.78
C GLU A 68 -5.53 -3.96 -8.52
N ALA A 69 -5.18 -5.14 -7.99
CA ALA A 69 -4.37 -5.22 -6.79
C ALA A 69 -3.50 -6.47 -6.70
N ILE A 70 -2.34 -6.35 -6.04
CA ILE A 70 -1.50 -7.49 -5.65
C ILE A 70 -1.15 -7.43 -4.17
N ILE A 71 -0.94 -8.60 -3.58
CA ILE A 71 -0.40 -8.76 -2.24
C ILE A 71 1.06 -9.19 -2.35
N ALA A 72 1.96 -8.49 -1.66
CA ALA A 72 3.39 -8.74 -1.65
C ALA A 72 3.93 -8.92 -0.22
N PRO A 73 4.97 -9.73 -0.01
CA PRO A 73 5.60 -9.89 1.30
C PRO A 73 6.38 -8.65 1.76
N HIS A 74 6.91 -7.86 0.83
CA HIS A 74 7.75 -6.70 1.12
C HIS A 74 7.48 -5.56 0.14
N ALA A 75 7.74 -4.32 0.59
CA ALA A 75 7.70 -3.16 -0.27
C ALA A 75 8.99 -3.03 -1.07
N ASN A 76 8.94 -3.29 -2.38
CA ASN A 76 10.09 -3.16 -3.26
C ASN A 76 9.68 -2.79 -4.71
N SER A 77 10.68 -2.43 -5.51
CA SER A 77 10.47 -2.04 -6.91
C SER A 77 10.02 -3.21 -7.79
N GLU A 78 10.37 -4.44 -7.46
CA GLU A 78 9.98 -5.64 -8.22
C GLU A 78 8.46 -5.87 -8.14
N TYR A 79 7.89 -5.84 -6.94
CA TYR A 79 6.45 -5.95 -6.74
C TYR A 79 5.70 -4.73 -7.28
N MET A 80 6.27 -3.52 -7.15
CA MET A 80 5.70 -2.34 -7.81
C MET A 80 5.61 -2.52 -9.33
N TYR A 81 6.65 -3.06 -9.95
CA TYR A 81 6.65 -3.34 -11.39
C TYR A 81 5.65 -4.43 -11.77
N GLN A 82 5.51 -5.49 -10.96
CA GLN A 82 4.47 -6.51 -11.16
C GLN A 82 3.06 -5.95 -11.02
N HIS A 83 2.84 -5.02 -10.09
CA HIS A 83 1.56 -4.34 -9.91
C HIS A 83 1.21 -3.45 -11.10
N LEU A 84 2.17 -2.65 -11.59
CA LEU A 84 1.97 -1.76 -12.75
C LEU A 84 1.56 -2.54 -14.00
N LYS A 85 2.11 -3.75 -14.20
CA LYS A 85 1.74 -4.64 -15.32
C LYS A 85 0.26 -5.05 -15.35
N LEU A 86 -0.47 -4.93 -14.24
CA LEU A 86 -1.88 -5.33 -14.20
C LEU A 86 -2.78 -4.38 -15.01
N TYR A 87 -2.51 -3.07 -14.96
CA TYR A 87 -3.32 -2.04 -15.62
C TYR A 87 -2.55 -1.27 -16.70
N GLN A 88 -1.23 -1.46 -16.79
CA GLN A 88 -0.48 -1.08 -17.97
C GLN A 88 -0.69 -2.17 -19.03
N LEU A 89 -1.59 -1.90 -19.98
CA LEU A 89 -1.73 -2.68 -21.21
C LEU A 89 -0.39 -2.63 -21.99
N LEU A 90 0.49 -3.59 -21.70
CA LEU A 90 1.79 -3.88 -22.33
C LEU A 90 2.86 -2.77 -22.21
#